data_AF-A0A3D1KI47-F1
#
_entry.id   AF-A0A3D1KI47-F1
#
_cell.length_a   1.000
_cell.length_b   1.000
_cell.length_c   1.000
_cell.angle_alpha   90.00
_cell.angle_beta   90.00
_cell.angle_gamma   90.00
#
_symmetry.space_group_name_H-M   'P 1'
#
loop_
_entity.id
_entity.type
_entity.pdbx_description
1 polymer ?
#
loop_
_entity_poly.entity_id
_entity_poly.type
_entity_poly.pdbx_seq_one_letter_code
_entity_poly.pdbx_strand_id
1 'polypeptide(L)' 'MLQTALVILPIILLSVLLLSIRLLCGKKDFVNSHIDGNKALNSQGIFCAKQQDRNQRKNSGFRIKEHIK' A
#
# COMPACT_ATOMS: atom_id res chain seq x y z
N MET A 1 29.48 -33.30 5.02
CA MET A 1 28.42 -32.75 5.90
C MET A 1 28.86 -31.46 6.59
N LEU A 2 30.01 -31.43 7.26
CA LEU A 2 30.51 -30.20 7.90
C LEU A 2 30.93 -29.11 6.89
N GLN A 3 31.59 -29.49 5.80
CA GLN A 3 32.00 -28.56 4.74
C GLN A 3 30.80 -27.86 4.08
N THR A 4 29.73 -28.61 3.80
CA THR A 4 28.48 -28.05 3.27
C THR A 4 27.82 -27.09 4.26
N ALA A 5 27.81 -27.43 5.56
CA ALA A 5 27.30 -26.53 6.60
C ALA A 5 28.12 -25.23 6.69
N LEU A 6 29.45 -25.30 6.57
CA LEU A 6 30.33 -24.13 6.61
C LEU A 6 30.06 -23.13 5.47
N VAL A 7 29.56 -23.61 4.33
CA VAL A 7 29.23 -22.76 3.17
C VAL A 7 27.79 -22.25 3.26
N ILE A 8 26.84 -23.09 3.67
CA ILE A 8 25.42 -22.73 3.69
C ILE A 8 25.10 -21.74 4.81
N LEU A 9 25.66 -21.92 6.00
CA LEU A 9 25.39 -21.08 7.17
C LEU A 9 25.68 -19.58 6.91
N PRO A 10 26.85 -19.17 6.39
CA PRO A 10 27.13 -17.77 6.10
C PRO A 10 26.29 -17.21 4.95
N ILE A 11 25.91 -18.03 3.96
CA ILE A 11 25.05 -17.58 2.85
C ILE A 11 23.65 -17.22 3.37
N ILE A 12 23.08 -18.05 4.23
CA ILE A 12 21.77 -17.77 4.85
C ILE A 12 21.87 -16.54 5.76
N LEU A 13 22.95 -16.42 6.54
CA LEU A 13 23.16 -15.26 7.40
C LEU A 13 23.22 -13.96 6.56
N LEU A 14 23.96 -13.98 5.45
CA LEU A 14 24.10 -12.84 4.56
C LEU A 14 22.76 -12.46 3.90
N SER A 15 21.95 -13.44 3.48
CA SER A 15 20.67 -13.17 2.84
C SER A 15 19.66 -12.53 3.81
N VAL A 16 19.60 -13.01 5.06
CA VAL A 16 18.76 -12.43 6.11
C VAL A 16 19.24 -11.02 6.47
N LEU A 17 20.56 -10.79 6.52
CA LEU A 17 21.13 -9.47 6.79
C LEU A 17 20.80 -8.46 5.68
N LEU A 18 20.94 -8.86 4.42
CA LEU A 18 20.57 -8.02 3.28
C LEU A 18 19.05 -7.72 3.25
N LEU A 19 18.24 -8.72 3.55
CA LEU A 19 16.78 -8.55 3.63
C LEU A 19 16.39 -7.59 4.77
N SER A 20 16.97 -7.75 5.95
CA SER A 20 16.68 -6.88 7.10
C SER A 20 17.11 -5.42 6.87
N ILE A 21 18.25 -5.17 6.22
CA ILE A 21 18.63 -3.82 5.79
C ILE A 21 17.57 -3.21 4.87
N ARG A 22 17.07 -3.97 3.88
CA ARG A 22 16.03 -3.49 2.96
C ARG A 22 14.71 -3.19 3.68
N LEU A 23 14.35 -3.96 4.71
CA LEU A 23 13.15 -3.72 5.51
C LEU A 23 13.30 -2.51 6.45
N LEU A 24 14.46 -2.32 7.07
CA LEU A 24 14.67 -1.25 8.06
C LEU A 24 15.01 0.10 7.41
N CYS A 25 15.79 0.09 6.33
CA CYS A 25 16.25 1.29 5.62
C CYS A 25 15.43 1.57 4.34
N GLY A 26 14.58 0.65 3.90
CA GLY A 26 13.66 0.88 2.78
C GLY A 26 12.62 1.96 3.12
N LYS A 27 12.13 2.67 2.09
CA LYS A 27 11.03 3.63 2.26
C LYS A 27 9.85 2.90 2.92
N LYS A 28 9.44 3.37 4.11
CA LYS A 28 8.31 2.84 4.89
C LYS A 28 6.95 3.18 4.28
N ASP A 29 6.93 3.70 3.06
CA ASP A 29 5.74 3.95 2.29
C ASP A 29 5.22 2.62 1.74
N PHE A 30 4.77 1.74 2.64
CA PHE A 30 3.85 0.70 2.25
C PHE A 30 2.68 1.40 1.57
N VAL A 31 2.45 1.05 0.30
CA VAL A 31 1.32 1.58 -0.44
C VAL A 31 0.09 1.25 0.39
N ASN A 32 -0.64 2.27 0.86
CA ASN A 32 -1.86 2.04 1.60
C ASN A 32 -2.78 1.19 0.73
N SER A 33 -3.00 -0.08 1.11
CA SER A 33 -3.91 -0.98 0.40
C SER A 33 -5.37 -0.54 0.54
N HIS A 34 -5.65 0.38 1.47
CA HIS A 34 -6.95 1.03 1.58
C HIS A 34 -7.12 2.03 0.44
N ILE A 35 -8.19 1.88 -0.34
CA ILE A 35 -8.44 2.65 -1.55
C ILE A 35 -8.46 4.17 -1.28
N ASP A 36 -9.02 4.60 -0.14
CA ASP A 36 -9.10 6.03 0.22
C ASP A 36 -7.77 6.60 0.71
N GLY A 37 -6.84 5.76 1.16
CA GLY A 37 -5.52 6.18 1.67
C GLY A 37 -4.41 6.10 0.62
N ASN A 38 -4.71 5.57 -0.57
CA ASN A 38 -3.72 5.33 -1.61
C ASN A 38 -3.53 6.57 -2.49
N LYS A 39 -2.39 7.25 -2.32
CA LYS A 39 -2.04 8.44 -3.12
C LYS A 39 -2.00 8.16 -4.63
N ALA A 40 -1.60 6.96 -5.04
CA ALA A 40 -1.49 6.59 -6.46
C ALA A 40 -2.86 6.35 -7.11
N LEU A 41 -3.83 5.80 -6.37
CA LEU A 41 -5.20 5.64 -6.88
C LEU A 41 -5.95 6.98 -6.88
N ASN A 42 -5.70 7.80 -5.86
CA ASN A 42 -6.28 9.14 -5.76
C ASN A 42 -5.80 10.05 -6.90
N SER A 43 -4.52 9.99 -7.28
CA SER A 43 -4.00 10.75 -8.44
C SER A 43 -4.61 10.31 -9.78
N GLN A 44 -5.13 9.08 -9.86
CA GLN A 44 -5.88 8.56 -11.00
C GLN A 44 -7.39 8.87 -10.93
N GLY A 45 -7.86 9.54 -9.87
CA GLY A 45 -9.29 9.83 -9.65
C GLY A 45 -10.12 8.62 -9.22
N ILE A 46 -9.46 7.54 -8.79
CA ILE A 46 -10.11 6.32 -8.30
C ILE A 46 -10.35 6.47 -6.80
N PHE A 47 -11.61 6.44 -6.39
CA PHE A 47 -12.03 6.55 -4.99
C PHE A 47 -12.94 5.38 -4.61
N CYS A 48 -13.22 5.20 -3.31
CA CYS A 48 -14.24 4.27 -2.87
C CYS A 48 -15.58 4.54 -3.56
N ALA A 49 -16.35 3.49 -3.87
CA ALA A 49 -17.63 3.58 -4.58
C ALA A 49 -18.59 4.60 -3.95
N LYS A 50 -18.65 4.67 -2.61
CA LYS A 50 -19.47 5.65 -1.88
C LYS A 50 -19.04 7.10 -2.18
N GLN A 51 -17.73 7.35 -2.26
CA GLN A 51 -17.20 8.69 -2.53
C GLN A 51 -17.38 9.06 -4.00
N GLN A 52 -17.22 8.11 -4.92
CA GLN A 52 -17.49 8.31 -6.35
C GLN A 52 -18.96 8.67 -6.60
N ASP A 53 -19.89 7.91 -6.01
CA ASP A 53 -21.33 8.19 -6.08
C ASP A 53 -21.65 9.58 -5.51
N ARG A 54 -21.09 9.92 -4.34
CA ARG A 54 -21.26 11.27 -3.76
C ARG A 54 -20.73 12.37 -4.68
N ASN A 55 -19.56 12.19 -5.28
CA ASN A 55 -18.97 13.17 -6.19
C ASN A 55 -19.79 13.35 -7.48
N GLN A 56 -20.32 12.26 -8.05
CA GLN A 56 -21.24 12.33 -9.19
C GLN A 56 -22.55 13.04 -8.83
N ARG A 57 -23.13 12.78 -7.66
CA ARG A 57 -24.33 13.46 -7.17
C ARG A 57 -24.12 14.94 -6.86
N LYS A 58 -22.91 15.34 -6.44
CA LYS A 58 -22.56 16.76 -6.27
C LYS A 58 -22.52 17.51 -7.60
N ASN A 59 -22.12 16.83 -8.68
CA ASN A 59 -21.99 17.41 -10.00
C ASN A 59 -23.27 17.31 -10.85
N SER A 60 -24.33 16.65 -10.35
CA SER A 60 -25.61 16.59 -11.06
C SER A 60 -26.44 17.85 -10.78
N GLY A 61 -27.18 18.34 -11.78
CA GLY A 61 -28.10 19.48 -11.62
C GLY A 61 -29.28 19.20 -10.67
N PHE A 62 -29.51 17.92 -10.34
CA PHE A 62 -30.58 17.45 -9.47
C PHE A 62 -30.06 17.15 -8.06
N ARG A 63 -29.50 18.16 -7.40
CA ARG A 63 -28.88 18.01 -6.07
C ARG A 63 -29.93 17.77 -4.99
N ILE A 64 -30.04 16.54 -4.50
CA ILE A 64 -30.82 16.19 -3.32
C ILE A 64 -29.91 16.33 -2.09
N LYS A 65 -30.34 17.08 -1.06
CA LYS A 65 -29.59 17.18 0.20
C LYS A 65 -29.66 15.82 0.92
N GLU A 66 -28.55 15.09 0.93
CA GLU A 66 -28.39 13.89 1.74
C GLU A 66 -28.29 14.26 3.23
N HIS A 67 -29.09 13.59 4.08
CA HIS A 67 -28.94 13.70 5.52
C HIS A 67 -27.71 12.89 5.93
N ILE A 68 -26.59 13.59 6.12
CA ILE A 68 -25.36 12.99 6.64
C ILE A 68 -25.57 12.84 8.15
N LYS A 69 -25.63 11.59 8.63
CA LYS A 69 -25.66 11.25 10.05
C LYS A 69 -24.25 11.23 10.61
#